data_AF-A0A1Y1N2P0-F1
#
_entry.id   AF-A0A1Y1N2P0-F1
#
_cell.length_a   1.000
_cell.length_b   1.000
_cell.length_c   1.000
_cell.angle_alpha   90.00
_cell.angle_beta   90.00
_cell.angle_gamma   90.00
#
_symmetry.space_group_name_H-M   'P 1'
#
loop_
_entity.id
_entity.type
_entity.pdbx_description
1 polymer ?
#
loop_
_entity_poly.entity_id
_entity_poly.type
_entity_poly.pdbx_seq_one_letter_code
_entity_poly.pdbx_strand_id
1 'polypeptide(L)'
;GKSFSQSASLTYHTRTHTGETPFTCQICNKGFAYSGNLSIHMRFHRNERRFSCDVCGRTFVTSSHLAAHTKQHTGDRPHRCDVCGKAFMRSEHLKDHRVTHTGEKPHACKLCPKRYTQSSHLNRHMKSHKT
;
A
#
# COMPACT_ATOMS: atom_id res chain seq x y z
N GLY A 1 20.67 14.98 1.21
CA GLY A 1 20.29 14.18 2.40
C GLY A 1 19.11 14.83 3.09
N LYS A 2 18.29 14.07 3.82
CA LYS A 2 17.24 14.64 4.68
C LYS A 2 17.86 15.14 5.98
N SER A 3 17.45 16.32 6.46
CA SER A 3 17.89 16.90 7.72
C SER A 3 16.88 16.63 8.82
N PHE A 4 17.34 16.37 10.05
CA PHE A 4 16.49 16.06 11.20
C PHE A 4 16.88 16.93 12.39
N SER A 5 15.88 17.47 13.09
CA SER A 5 16.06 18.30 14.28
C SER A 5 16.25 17.48 15.57
N GLN A 6 15.99 16.17 15.53
CA GLN A 6 16.07 15.27 16.69
C GLN A 6 16.83 13.99 16.33
N SER A 7 17.70 13.54 17.23
CA SER A 7 18.49 12.30 17.07
C SER A 7 17.60 11.08 16.86
N ALA A 8 16.54 10.94 17.65
CA ALA A 8 15.58 9.85 17.51
C ALA A 8 14.97 9.79 16.11
N SER A 9 14.62 10.95 15.53
CA SER A 9 14.06 11.02 14.17
C SER A 9 15.07 10.56 13.11
N LEU A 10 16.35 10.89 13.28
CA LEU A 10 17.42 10.37 12.42
C LEU A 10 17.55 8.85 12.56
N THR A 11 17.60 8.31 13.79
CA THR A 11 17.66 6.87 14.04
C THR A 11 16.48 6.12 13.42
N TYR A 12 15.27 6.65 13.55
CA TYR A 12 14.11 6.05 12.90
C TYR A 12 14.19 6.11 11.37
N HIS A 13 14.72 7.20 10.83
CA HIS A 13 14.93 7.32 9.39
C HIS A 13 15.98 6.32 8.90
N THR A 14 17.09 6.12 9.59
CA THR A 14 18.14 5.18 9.16
C THR A 14 17.62 3.75 9.04
N ARG A 15 16.69 3.34 9.92
CA ARG A 15 16.00 2.03 9.82
C ARG A 15 15.25 1.82 8.50
N THR A 16 14.82 2.89 7.83
CA THR A 16 14.17 2.79 6.52
C THR A 16 15.13 2.42 5.38
N HIS A 17 16.44 2.64 5.59
CA HIS A 17 17.49 2.24 4.65
C HIS A 17 18.03 0.85 4.98
N THR A 18 18.19 0.53 6.26
CA THR A 18 18.77 -0.76 6.71
C THR A 18 17.75 -1.90 6.73
N GLY A 19 16.46 -1.60 6.80
CA GLY A 19 15.41 -2.60 7.00
C GLY A 19 15.33 -3.14 8.43
N GLU A 20 16.05 -2.53 9.37
CA GLU A 20 16.03 -2.92 10.79
C GLU A 20 14.61 -2.79 11.37
N THR A 21 14.13 -3.86 12.00
CA THR A 21 12.78 -3.94 12.57
C THR A 21 12.81 -4.46 14.01
N PRO A 22 13.20 -3.61 14.99
CA PRO A 22 13.40 -4.07 16.37
C PRO A 22 12.13 -4.54 17.08
N PHE A 23 10.96 -4.17 16.55
CA PHE A 23 9.68 -4.46 17.18
C PHE A 23 8.97 -5.57 16.41
N THR A 24 8.91 -6.77 16.99
CA THR A 24 8.35 -7.95 16.32
C THR A 24 7.02 -8.35 16.92
N CYS A 25 6.04 -8.60 16.06
CA CYS A 25 4.77 -9.18 16.45
C CYS A 25 4.98 -10.64 16.88
N GLN A 26 4.59 -10.97 18.11
CA GLN A 26 4.73 -12.32 18.66
C GLN A 26 3.72 -13.34 18.09
N ILE A 27 2.69 -12.87 17.39
CA ILE A 27 1.65 -13.75 16.81
C ILE A 27 2.02 -14.18 15.38
N CYS A 28 2.53 -13.26 14.56
CA CYS A 28 2.81 -13.51 13.14
C CYS A 28 4.27 -13.25 12.73
N ASN A 29 5.16 -12.97 13.69
CA ASN A 29 6.58 -12.67 13.49
C ASN A 29 6.89 -11.50 12.56
N LYS A 30 5.89 -10.64 12.28
CA LYS A 30 6.09 -9.44 11.45
C LYS A 30 6.88 -8.38 12.23
N GLY A 31 7.97 -7.91 11.65
CA GLY A 31 8.81 -6.84 12.19
C GLY A 31 8.32 -5.43 11.83
N PHE A 32 8.56 -4.48 12.74
CA PHE A 32 8.26 -3.06 12.59
C PHE A 32 9.45 -2.20 13.03
N ALA A 33 9.71 -1.11 12.31
CA ALA A 33 10.76 -0.15 12.65
C ALA A 33 10.39 0.78 13.83
N TYR A 34 9.08 0.87 14.14
CA TYR A 34 8.50 1.74 15.15
C TYR A 34 7.57 0.95 16.07
N SER A 35 7.68 1.16 17.39
CA SER A 35 6.83 0.50 18.39
C SER A 35 5.36 0.84 18.22
N GLY A 36 5.03 2.11 17.91
CA GLY A 36 3.66 2.55 17.64
C GLY A 36 3.01 1.80 16.49
N ASN A 37 3.78 1.43 15.45
CA ASN A 37 3.27 0.64 14.33
C ASN A 37 2.97 -0.80 14.74
N LEU A 38 3.81 -1.40 15.60
CA LEU A 38 3.51 -2.71 16.20
C LEU A 38 2.24 -2.63 17.03
N SER A 39 2.08 -1.60 17.88
CA SER A 39 0.87 -1.42 18.70
C SER A 39 -0.40 -1.30 17.86
N ILE A 40 -0.37 -0.54 16.76
CA ILE A 40 -1.48 -0.45 15.81
C ILE A 40 -1.73 -1.81 15.14
N HIS A 41 -0.67 -2.50 14.74
CA HIS A 41 -0.78 -3.83 14.13
C HIS A 41 -1.44 -4.86 15.06
N MET A 42 -1.12 -4.86 16.36
CA MET A 42 -1.72 -5.77 17.33
C MET A 42 -3.24 -5.61 17.45
N ARG A 43 -3.81 -4.44 17.13
CA ARG A 43 -5.26 -4.23 17.09
C ARG A 43 -5.94 -5.11 16.03
N PHE A 44 -5.27 -5.45 14.93
CA PHE A 44 -5.82 -6.37 13.93
C PHE A 44 -5.98 -7.78 14.49
N HIS A 45 -5.02 -8.27 15.28
CA HIS A 45 -5.13 -9.58 15.93
C HIS A 45 -6.26 -9.65 16.95
N ARG A 46 -6.58 -8.53 17.60
CA ARG A 46 -7.68 -8.41 18.56
C ARG A 46 -9.03 -8.06 17.92
N ASN A 47 -9.08 -7.94 16.58
CA ASN A 47 -10.25 -7.42 15.85
C ASN A 47 -10.76 -6.06 16.35
N GLU A 48 -9.87 -5.24 16.90
CA GLU A 48 -10.22 -3.96 17.49
C GLU A 48 -10.30 -2.87 16.40
N ARG A 49 -11.49 -2.70 15.83
CA ARG A 49 -11.78 -1.72 14.78
C ARG A 49 -12.65 -0.59 15.34
N ARG A 50 -12.00 0.52 15.69
CA ARG A 50 -12.63 1.64 16.42
C ARG A 50 -13.25 2.71 15.51
N PHE A 51 -12.99 2.66 14.20
CA PHE A 51 -13.39 3.71 13.26
C PHE A 51 -14.42 3.17 12.29
N SER A 52 -15.67 3.65 12.33
CA SER A 52 -16.74 3.25 11.42
C SER A 52 -16.94 4.26 10.29
N CYS A 53 -17.31 3.77 9.11
CA CYS A 53 -17.79 4.61 8.03
C CYS A 53 -19.30 4.81 8.16
N ASP A 54 -19.72 6.06 8.30
CA ASP A 54 -21.15 6.39 8.47
C ASP A 54 -21.99 6.15 7.21
N VAL A 55 -21.35 6.05 6.04
CA VAL A 55 -22.03 5.80 4.76
C VAL A 55 -22.36 4.31 4.57
N CYS A 56 -21.48 3.39 4.99
CA CYS A 56 -21.62 1.96 4.67
C CYS A 56 -21.41 1.02 5.87
N GLY A 57 -21.21 1.55 7.08
CA GLY A 57 -21.01 0.77 8.31
C GLY A 57 -19.65 0.05 8.41
N ARG A 58 -18.79 0.13 7.39
CA ARG A 58 -17.50 -0.58 7.39
C ARG A 58 -16.56 -0.03 8.46
N THR A 59 -15.89 -0.94 9.20
CA THR A 59 -14.99 -0.56 10.31
C THR A 59 -13.51 -0.72 9.98
N PHE A 60 -12.68 0.13 10.60
CA PHE A 60 -11.25 0.26 10.37
C PHE A 60 -10.48 0.38 11.69
N VAL A 61 -9.21 -0.03 11.67
CA VAL A 61 -8.30 0.03 12.85
C VAL A 61 -7.72 1.42 13.07
N THR A 62 -7.59 2.23 12.01
CA THR A 62 -7.03 3.59 12.07
C THR A 62 -7.94 4.59 11.36
N SER A 63 -7.95 5.83 11.85
CA SER A 63 -8.68 6.95 11.24
C SER A 63 -8.18 7.26 9.83
N SER A 64 -6.88 7.17 9.58
CA SER A 64 -6.29 7.41 8.25
C SER A 64 -6.83 6.42 7.20
N HIS A 65 -7.04 5.15 7.57
CA HIS A 65 -7.64 4.18 6.66
C HIS A 65 -9.13 4.44 6.42
N LEU A 66 -9.87 4.86 7.45
CA LEU A 66 -11.24 5.32 7.28
C LEU A 66 -11.30 6.53 6.34
N ALA A 67 -10.46 7.54 6.55
CA ALA A 67 -10.40 8.74 5.70
C ALA A 67 -10.04 8.42 4.24
N ALA A 68 -9.15 7.46 4.00
CA ALA A 68 -8.86 6.99 2.66
C ALA A 68 -10.05 6.25 2.04
N HIS A 69 -10.79 5.48 2.83
CA HIS A 69 -11.99 4.79 2.39
C HIS A 69 -13.14 5.74 2.09
N THR A 70 -13.38 6.78 2.91
CA THR A 70 -14.50 7.71 2.70
C THR A 70 -14.40 8.49 1.40
N LYS A 71 -13.17 8.73 0.90
CA LYS A 71 -12.96 9.28 -0.45
C LYS A 71 -13.60 8.43 -1.55
N GLN A 72 -13.80 7.13 -1.32
CA GLN A 72 -14.47 6.26 -2.27
C GLN A 72 -15.95 6.60 -2.46
N HIS A 73 -16.60 7.13 -1.41
CA HIS A 73 -18.00 7.50 -1.44
C HIS A 73 -18.24 8.85 -2.10
N THR A 74 -17.29 9.78 -2.02
CA THR A 74 -17.42 11.09 -2.67
C THR A 74 -17.28 11.00 -4.19
N GLY A 75 -16.73 9.91 -4.70
CA GLY A 75 -16.43 9.76 -6.13
C GLY A 75 -15.35 10.73 -6.63
N ASP A 76 -14.66 11.43 -5.73
CA ASP A 76 -13.60 12.38 -6.10
C ASP A 76 -12.45 11.64 -6.78
N ARG A 77 -12.13 12.09 -7.99
CA ARG A 77 -11.12 11.50 -8.87
C ARG A 77 -10.22 12.61 -9.40
N PRO A 78 -9.37 13.21 -8.55
CA PRO A 78 -8.59 14.39 -8.91
C PRO A 78 -7.48 14.10 -9.92
N HIS A 79 -7.15 12.82 -10.14
CA HIS A 79 -6.05 12.42 -11.03
C HIS A 79 -6.60 12.01 -12.40
N ARG A 80 -6.51 12.91 -13.38
CA ARG A 80 -7.00 12.68 -14.74
C ARG A 80 -5.88 12.27 -15.69
N CYS A 81 -6.15 11.29 -16.56
CA CYS A 81 -5.28 10.94 -17.67
C CYS A 81 -5.38 12.00 -18.76
N ASP A 82 -4.24 12.52 -19.15
CA ASP A 82 -4.03 13.47 -20.25
C ASP A 82 -4.33 12.86 -21.63
N VAL A 83 -4.07 11.56 -21.81
CA VAL A 83 -4.26 10.87 -23.09
C VAL A 83 -5.73 10.54 -23.38
N CYS A 84 -6.47 10.01 -22.40
CA CYS A 84 -7.84 9.49 -22.62
C CYS A 84 -8.90 10.12 -21.72
N GLY A 85 -8.53 11.09 -20.89
CA GLY A 85 -9.46 11.79 -19.99
C GLY A 85 -9.96 10.97 -18.79
N LYS A 86 -9.57 9.70 -18.65
CA LYS A 86 -10.03 8.83 -17.55
C LYS A 86 -9.50 9.32 -16.20
N ALA A 87 -10.39 9.41 -15.21
CA ALA A 87 -10.07 9.94 -13.89
C ALA A 87 -9.93 8.84 -12.82
N PHE A 88 -9.01 9.06 -11.87
CA PHE A 88 -8.63 8.14 -10.81
C PHE A 88 -8.60 8.84 -9.46
N MET A 89 -8.93 8.09 -8.41
CA MET A 89 -8.91 8.56 -7.02
C MET A 89 -7.50 8.69 -6.44
N ARG A 90 -6.55 7.92 -6.98
CA ARG A 90 -5.17 7.83 -6.48
C ARG A 90 -4.20 8.01 -7.63
N SER A 91 -3.14 8.77 -7.41
CA SER A 91 -2.11 9.06 -8.41
C SER A 91 -1.38 7.79 -8.89
N GLU A 92 -1.16 6.83 -8.00
CA GLU A 92 -0.56 5.53 -8.34
C GLU A 92 -1.37 4.76 -9.40
N HIS A 93 -2.71 4.80 -9.31
CA HIS A 93 -3.57 4.13 -10.28
C HIS A 93 -3.54 4.83 -11.64
N LEU A 94 -3.43 6.16 -11.64
CA LEU A 94 -3.21 6.91 -12.89
C LEU A 94 -1.85 6.54 -13.51
N LYS A 95 -0.79 6.44 -12.70
CA LYS A 95 0.53 6.03 -13.18
C LYS A 95 0.49 4.64 -13.84
N ASP A 96 -0.09 3.66 -13.17
CA ASP A 96 -0.25 2.30 -13.70
C ASP A 96 -1.12 2.27 -14.96
N HIS A 97 -2.15 3.12 -15.02
CA HIS A 97 -2.97 3.27 -16.21
C HIS A 97 -2.19 3.86 -17.39
N ARG A 98 -1.30 4.84 -17.18
CA ARG A 98 -0.54 5.43 -18.30
C ARG A 98 0.32 4.41 -19.04
N VAL A 99 0.82 3.38 -18.35
CA VAL A 99 1.56 2.26 -18.96
C VAL A 99 0.70 1.47 -19.96
N THR A 100 -0.63 1.48 -19.82
CA THR A 100 -1.51 0.80 -20.79
C THR A 100 -1.55 1.49 -22.14
N HIS A 101 -1.23 2.79 -22.21
CA HIS A 101 -1.19 3.53 -23.48
C HIS A 101 0.11 3.28 -24.26
N THR A 102 1.21 2.97 -23.56
CA THR A 102 2.50 2.67 -24.21
C THR A 102 2.60 1.20 -24.64
N GLY A 103 1.75 0.33 -24.10
CA GLY A 103 1.82 -1.12 -24.33
C GLY A 103 2.99 -1.81 -23.62
N GLU A 104 3.77 -1.07 -22.82
CA GLU A 104 4.90 -1.61 -22.08
C GLU A 104 4.46 -2.68 -21.07
N LYS A 105 5.20 -3.78 -21.01
CA LYS A 105 4.96 -4.88 -20.06
C LYS A 105 6.19 -5.05 -19.15
N PRO A 106 6.39 -4.14 -18.18
CA PRO A 106 7.60 -4.12 -17.36
C PRO A 106 7.71 -5.34 -16.43
N HIS A 107 6.59 -6.01 -16.13
CA HIS A 107 6.57 -7.11 -15.16
C HIS A 107 6.67 -8.47 -15.87
N ALA A 108 7.87 -9.05 -15.92
CA ALA A 108 8.11 -10.37 -16.50
C ALA A 108 7.88 -11.51 -15.50
N CYS A 109 7.26 -12.59 -15.97
CA CYS A 109 7.26 -13.86 -15.26
C CYS A 109 8.67 -14.46 -15.30
N LYS A 110 9.12 -15.03 -14.17
CA LYS A 110 10.42 -15.71 -14.08
C LYS A 110 10.39 -17.17 -14.53
N LEU A 111 9.20 -17.73 -14.72
CA LEU A 111 8.98 -19.15 -15.02
C LEU A 111 8.48 -19.40 -16.45
N CYS A 112 8.04 -18.35 -17.15
CA CYS A 112 7.60 -18.46 -18.54
C CYS A 112 7.75 -17.12 -19.27
N PRO A 113 7.60 -17.08 -20.61
CA PRO A 113 7.79 -15.85 -21.40
C PRO A 113 6.74 -14.75 -21.17
N LYS A 114 5.70 -14.98 -20.37
CA LYS A 114 4.59 -14.01 -20.19
C LYS A 114 5.05 -12.76 -19.44
N ARG A 115 4.62 -11.60 -19.93
CA ARG A 115 4.86 -10.28 -19.33
C ARG A 115 3.55 -9.54 -19.11
N TYR A 116 3.52 -8.65 -18.12
CA TYR A 116 2.33 -7.94 -17.67
C TYR A 116 2.59 -6.44 -17.53
N THR A 117 1.55 -5.65 -17.80
CA THR A 117 1.54 -4.19 -17.60
C THR A 117 1.51 -3.82 -16.12
N GLN A 118 0.91 -4.66 -15.27
CA GLN A 118 0.76 -4.44 -13.83
C GLN A 118 1.34 -5.59 -13.00
N SER A 119 1.94 -5.25 -11.86
CA SER A 119 2.53 -6.22 -10.92
C SER A 119 1.49 -7.17 -10.31
N SER A 120 0.28 -6.67 -10.05
CA SER A 120 -0.84 -7.46 -9.53
C SER A 120 -1.24 -8.61 -10.47
N HIS A 121 -1.24 -8.36 -11.78
CA HIS A 121 -1.51 -9.36 -12.80
C HIS A 121 -0.42 -10.43 -12.85
N LEU A 122 0.85 -10.02 -12.77
CA LEU A 122 1.97 -10.95 -12.63
C LEU A 122 1.82 -11.80 -11.36
N ASN A 123 1.53 -11.21 -10.21
CA ASN A 123 1.38 -11.94 -8.95
C ASN A 123 0.24 -12.96 -9.00
N ARG A 124 -0.88 -12.64 -9.65
CA ARG A 124 -1.97 -13.59 -9.89
C ARG A 124 -1.50 -14.73 -10.79
N HIS A 125 -0.80 -14.43 -11.88
CA HIS A 125 -0.24 -15.45 -12.77
C HIS A 125 0.78 -16.35 -12.07
N MET A 126 1.64 -15.81 -11.20
CA MET A 126 2.62 -16.62 -10.47
C MET A 126 1.96 -17.70 -9.59
N LYS A 127 0.69 -17.54 -9.21
CA LYS A 127 -0.06 -18.59 -8.49
C LYS A 127 -0.43 -19.78 -9.38
N SER A 128 -0.55 -19.60 -10.70
CA SER A 128 -0.83 -20.71 -11.63
C SER A 128 0.40 -21.59 -11.90
N HIS A 129 1.58 -21.22 -11.41
CA HIS A 129 2.78 -22.05 -11.45
C HIS A 129 3.03 -22.78 -10.12
N LYS A 130 2.19 -22.54 -9.11
CA LYS A 130 2.27 -23.21 -7.79
C LYS A 130 1.31 -24.41 -7.69
N THR A 131 0.77 -24.84 -8.83
CA THR A 131 -0.03 -26.04 -9.05
C THR A 131 0.82 -27.04 -9.80
#